data_AF-A0A1V1NQU0-F1
#
_entry.id   AF-A0A1V1NQU0-F1
#
_cell.length_a   1.000
_cell.length_b   1.000
_cell.length_c   1.000
_cell.angle_alpha   90.00
_cell.angle_beta   90.00
_cell.angle_gamma   90.00
#
_symmetry.space_group_name_H-M   'P 1'
#
loop_
_entity.id
_entity.type
_entity.pdbx_description
1 polymer ?
#
loop_
_entity_poly.entity_id
_entity_poly.type
_entity_poly.pdbx_seq_one_letter_code
_entity_poly.pdbx_strand_id
1 'polypeptide(L)'
;DQSIFILNITNGAPEISLLNPQVTLENLSISLVFSITDTIDGEISLTGVSSNALLVNSEGLQFTHASIEAGSSGYSLSVLRNEAKAITLTIVPESYLFGNSEISITMTNVSGLTASESFMLTVVDAAARSISLDGVNDHVIYNTHFSEDPTNAIAIEAWIYLYTNTTDMAILSYGNETHDSIVLEHKNYNMEMRLKNGSNTEFVNFRNLTADELPQEK
;
A
#
# COMPACT_ATOMS: atom_id res chain seq x y z
N ASP A 1 -0.94 -1.37 67.52
CA ASP A 1 -1.63 -2.10 66.46
C ASP A 1 -1.75 -1.26 65.21
N GLN A 2 -0.95 -1.56 64.19
CA GLN A 2 -1.15 -1.02 62.85
C GLN A 2 -2.19 -1.91 62.16
N SER A 3 -3.37 -1.35 61.89
CA SER A 3 -4.36 -2.02 61.05
C SER A 3 -3.86 -2.03 59.62
N ILE A 4 -3.59 -3.22 59.08
CA ILE A 4 -3.29 -3.42 57.67
C ILE A 4 -4.62 -3.54 56.93
N PHE A 5 -4.84 -2.65 55.96
CA PHE A 5 -5.94 -2.77 55.01
C PHE A 5 -5.41 -3.47 53.76
N ILE A 6 -5.96 -4.65 53.46
CA ILE A 6 -5.65 -5.37 52.23
C ILE A 6 -6.75 -5.05 51.21
N LEU A 7 -6.40 -4.29 50.17
CA LEU A 7 -7.27 -4.07 49.02
C LEU A 7 -6.98 -5.16 47.98
N ASN A 8 -7.90 -6.11 47.81
CA ASN A 8 -7.86 -7.08 46.73
C ASN A 8 -8.62 -6.51 45.52
N ILE A 9 -7.92 -5.94 44.54
CA ILE A 9 -8.50 -5.66 43.22
C ILE A 9 -8.40 -6.96 42.42
N THR A 10 -9.51 -7.69 42.27
CA THR A 10 -9.54 -8.98 41.57
C THR A 10 -9.98 -8.89 40.11
N ASN A 11 -10.61 -7.78 39.72
CA ASN A 11 -11.25 -7.60 38.42
C ASN A 11 -10.81 -6.25 37.83
N GLY A 12 -10.15 -6.28 36.68
CA GLY A 12 -9.68 -5.14 35.91
C GLY A 12 -10.33 -5.08 34.53
N ALA A 13 -10.05 -3.98 33.82
CA ALA A 13 -10.33 -3.90 32.39
C ALA A 13 -9.49 -4.95 31.64
N PRO A 14 -9.92 -5.38 30.44
CA PRO A 14 -9.07 -6.22 29.60
C PRO A 14 -7.80 -5.45 29.18
N GLU A 15 -6.78 -6.17 28.74
CA GLU A 15 -5.56 -5.58 28.18
C GLU A 15 -5.44 -5.92 26.70
N ILE A 16 -5.03 -4.94 25.90
CA ILE A 16 -4.68 -5.08 24.48
C ILE A 16 -3.18 -4.82 24.36
N SER A 17 -2.45 -5.70 23.66
CA SER A 17 -1.03 -5.45 23.38
C SER A 17 -0.85 -4.25 22.46
N LEU A 18 0.24 -3.50 22.64
CA LEU A 18 0.61 -2.35 21.81
C LEU A 18 0.52 -2.68 20.31
N LEU A 19 -0.09 -1.77 19.55
CA LEU A 19 -0.15 -1.83 18.10
C LEU A 19 0.72 -0.76 17.47
N ASN A 20 1.67 -1.18 16.64
CA ASN A 20 2.54 -0.24 15.93
C ASN A 20 1.84 0.32 14.68
N PRO A 21 2.17 1.56 14.27
CA PRO A 21 1.72 2.12 13.01
C PRO A 21 1.97 1.18 11.81
N GLN A 22 1.04 1.17 10.86
CA GLN A 22 1.05 0.31 9.68
C GLN A 22 1.08 1.14 8.39
N VAL A 23 1.70 0.57 7.36
CA VAL A 23 1.70 1.13 6.00
C VAL A 23 1.29 0.05 5.01
N THR A 24 0.38 0.37 4.11
CA THR A 24 -0.02 -0.50 3.00
C THR A 24 -0.21 0.29 1.72
N LEU A 25 -0.28 -0.40 0.58
CA LEU A 25 -0.73 0.17 -0.67
C LEU A 25 -2.26 0.25 -0.70
N GLU A 26 -2.81 1.22 -1.43
CA GLU A 26 -4.22 1.13 -1.83
C GLU A 26 -4.50 -0.21 -2.53
N ASN A 27 -5.73 -0.70 -2.42
CA ASN A 27 -6.16 -2.00 -2.96
C ASN A 27 -5.43 -3.22 -2.36
N LEU A 28 -4.58 -3.04 -1.34
CA LEU A 28 -3.88 -4.14 -0.67
C LEU A 28 -4.29 -4.22 0.80
N SER A 29 -4.91 -5.34 1.16
CA SER A 29 -5.25 -5.66 2.54
C SER A 29 -4.00 -6.00 3.36
N ILE A 30 -4.04 -5.67 4.66
CA ILE A 30 -3.01 -6.09 5.63
C ILE A 30 -3.63 -6.90 6.76
N SER A 31 -2.83 -7.77 7.36
CA SER A 31 -3.22 -8.49 8.57
C SER A 31 -2.17 -8.29 9.65
N LEU A 32 -2.63 -7.98 10.86
CA LEU A 32 -1.81 -7.84 12.05
C LEU A 32 -2.31 -8.78 13.15
N VAL A 33 -1.39 -9.30 13.95
CA VAL A 33 -1.70 -10.15 15.09
C VAL A 33 -1.38 -9.40 16.38
N PHE A 34 -2.33 -9.36 17.30
CA PHE A 34 -2.17 -8.74 18.61
C PHE A 34 -2.70 -9.67 19.71
N SER A 35 -2.22 -9.46 20.92
CA SER A 35 -2.63 -10.25 22.08
C SER A 35 -3.63 -9.50 22.93
N ILE A 36 -4.60 -10.23 23.46
CA ILE A 36 -5.54 -9.73 24.46
C ILE A 36 -5.51 -10.62 25.68
N THR A 37 -5.71 -10.03 26.86
CA THR A 37 -5.89 -10.76 28.13
C THR A 37 -6.99 -10.11 28.95
N ASP A 38 -7.61 -10.85 29.85
CA ASP A 38 -8.56 -10.30 30.83
C ASP A 38 -8.36 -11.00 32.18
N THR A 39 -8.63 -10.29 33.26
CA THR A 39 -8.60 -10.80 34.63
C THR A 39 -9.91 -11.49 35.04
N ILE A 40 -10.91 -11.52 34.15
CA ILE A 40 -12.24 -12.06 34.40
C ILE A 40 -12.58 -13.11 33.32
N ASP A 41 -13.14 -14.24 33.74
CA ASP A 41 -13.72 -15.23 32.83
C ASP A 41 -15.01 -14.68 32.22
N GLY A 42 -15.23 -14.87 30.92
CA GLY A 42 -16.50 -14.51 30.29
C GLY A 42 -16.37 -14.05 28.84
N GLU A 43 -17.42 -13.41 28.35
CA GLU A 43 -17.47 -12.84 27.01
C GLU A 43 -16.94 -11.40 27.00
N ILE A 44 -16.10 -11.08 26.01
CA ILE A 44 -15.66 -9.74 25.69
C ILE A 44 -16.33 -9.32 24.39
N SER A 45 -16.87 -8.09 24.36
CA SER A 45 -17.22 -7.41 23.11
C SER A 45 -15.99 -6.71 22.55
N LEU A 46 -15.78 -6.83 21.25
CA LEU A 46 -14.64 -6.31 20.50
C LEU A 46 -15.16 -5.50 19.30
N THR A 47 -14.67 -4.27 19.17
CA THR A 47 -15.04 -3.36 18.07
C THR A 47 -13.81 -2.67 17.51
N GLY A 48 -13.84 -2.36 16.22
CA GLY A 48 -12.83 -1.57 15.52
C GLY A 48 -13.50 -0.40 14.81
N VAL A 49 -12.89 0.78 14.88
CA VAL A 49 -13.37 2.00 14.22
C VAL A 49 -12.21 2.68 13.50
N SER A 50 -12.47 3.17 12.30
CA SER A 50 -11.56 4.00 11.53
C SER A 50 -11.95 5.46 11.68
N SER A 51 -10.98 6.34 11.96
CA SER A 51 -11.19 7.80 11.94
C SER A 51 -11.61 8.34 10.56
N ASN A 52 -11.28 7.61 9.50
CA ASN A 52 -11.68 7.90 8.12
C ASN A 52 -12.45 6.70 7.54
N ALA A 53 -13.77 6.71 7.70
CA ALA A 53 -14.66 5.65 7.24
C ALA A 53 -14.75 5.53 5.71
N LEU A 54 -14.34 6.58 4.97
CA LEU A 54 -14.23 6.50 3.51
C LEU A 54 -12.98 5.73 3.09
N LEU A 55 -11.89 5.80 3.86
CA LEU A 55 -10.65 5.07 3.56
C LEU A 55 -10.71 3.61 4.02
N VAL A 56 -11.26 3.37 5.20
CA VAL A 56 -11.50 2.03 5.75
C VAL A 56 -12.87 2.04 6.41
N ASN A 57 -13.84 1.36 5.81
CA ASN A 57 -15.17 1.23 6.37
C ASN A 57 -15.20 0.15 7.48
N SER A 58 -16.33 -0.02 8.17
CA SER A 58 -16.46 -1.02 9.25
C SER A 58 -16.34 -2.48 8.78
N GLU A 59 -16.80 -2.81 7.56
CA GLU A 59 -16.65 -4.15 6.97
C GLU A 59 -15.21 -4.46 6.56
N GLY A 60 -14.42 -3.41 6.32
CA GLY A 60 -12.98 -3.48 6.09
C GLY A 60 -12.16 -3.80 7.34
N LEU A 61 -12.76 -3.80 8.55
CA LEU A 61 -12.10 -4.16 9.80
C LEU A 61 -12.57 -5.52 10.30
N GLN A 62 -11.81 -6.57 10.00
CA GLN A 62 -12.23 -7.95 10.25
C GLN A 62 -11.36 -8.60 11.33
N PHE A 63 -11.99 -9.00 12.44
CA PHE A 63 -11.31 -9.72 13.51
C PHE A 63 -11.55 -11.23 13.38
N THR A 64 -10.47 -12.02 13.48
CA THR A 64 -10.54 -13.47 13.35
C THR A 64 -9.75 -14.18 14.44
N HIS A 65 -10.39 -15.18 15.03
CA HIS A 65 -9.85 -16.14 15.99
C HIS A 65 -10.85 -17.29 16.13
N ALA A 66 -10.41 -18.48 16.59
CA ALA A 66 -11.29 -19.66 16.71
C ALA A 66 -12.48 -19.47 17.66
N SER A 67 -12.40 -18.50 18.58
CA SER A 67 -13.43 -18.20 19.57
C SER A 67 -14.17 -16.89 19.32
N ILE A 68 -13.98 -16.26 18.15
CA ILE A 68 -14.67 -15.02 17.78
C ILE A 68 -15.98 -15.36 17.06
N GLU A 69 -17.05 -14.70 17.46
CA GLU A 69 -18.34 -14.68 16.77
C GLU A 69 -18.63 -13.27 16.26
N ALA A 70 -19.04 -13.15 15.00
CA ALA A 70 -19.41 -11.86 14.40
C ALA A 70 -20.91 -11.61 14.63
N GLY A 71 -21.24 -10.41 15.11
CA GLY A 71 -22.60 -9.93 15.30
C GLY A 71 -22.87 -8.61 14.57
N SER A 72 -24.09 -8.10 14.68
CA SER A 72 -24.49 -6.84 14.03
C SER A 72 -23.83 -5.58 14.62
N SER A 73 -23.32 -5.68 15.84
CA SER A 73 -22.76 -4.55 16.61
C SER A 73 -21.25 -4.66 16.84
N GLY A 74 -20.59 -5.63 16.19
CA GLY A 74 -19.17 -5.93 16.39
C GLY A 74 -18.94 -7.43 16.57
N TYR A 75 -17.91 -7.77 17.34
CA TYR A 75 -17.48 -9.15 17.58
C TYR A 75 -17.63 -9.49 19.06
N SER A 76 -17.92 -10.75 19.38
CA SER A 76 -17.78 -11.28 20.73
C SER A 76 -16.72 -12.37 20.75
N LEU A 77 -16.01 -12.50 21.88
CA LEU A 77 -15.17 -13.66 22.12
C LEU A 77 -15.25 -14.12 23.57
N SER A 78 -15.17 -15.43 23.78
CA SER A 78 -15.00 -16.01 25.11
C SER A 78 -13.53 -15.99 25.53
N VAL A 79 -13.25 -15.50 26.73
CA VAL A 79 -11.92 -15.50 27.36
C VAL A 79 -11.91 -16.25 28.69
N LEU A 80 -10.73 -16.78 29.03
CA LEU A 80 -10.44 -17.32 30.36
C LEU A 80 -9.50 -16.35 31.08
N ARG A 81 -9.65 -16.28 32.40
CA ARG A 81 -8.91 -15.40 33.29
C ARG A 81 -7.40 -15.60 33.11
N ASN A 82 -6.72 -14.48 32.87
CA ASN A 82 -5.29 -14.35 32.66
C ASN A 82 -4.74 -15.23 31.52
N GLU A 83 -5.59 -15.65 30.58
CA GLU A 83 -5.18 -16.39 29.39
C GLU A 83 -5.07 -15.43 28.20
N ALA A 84 -3.87 -15.34 27.62
CA ALA A 84 -3.63 -14.56 26.43
C ALA A 84 -4.22 -15.23 25.18
N LYS A 85 -4.95 -14.46 24.38
CA LYS A 85 -5.43 -14.88 23.06
C LYS A 85 -4.81 -14.02 21.96
N ALA A 86 -4.40 -14.65 20.87
CA ALA A 86 -3.83 -13.98 19.71
C ALA A 86 -4.94 -13.77 18.67
N ILE A 87 -5.29 -12.51 18.42
CA ILE A 87 -6.35 -12.12 17.50
C ILE A 87 -5.71 -11.55 16.23
N THR A 88 -6.23 -11.96 15.08
CA THR A 88 -5.84 -11.39 13.79
C THR A 88 -6.85 -10.32 13.39
N LEU A 89 -6.38 -9.08 13.19
CA LEU A 89 -7.13 -8.02 12.54
C LEU A 89 -6.67 -7.92 11.08
N THR A 90 -7.61 -8.12 10.16
CA THR A 90 -7.44 -7.85 8.73
C THR A 90 -8.07 -6.50 8.42
N ILE A 91 -7.29 -5.62 7.78
CA ILE A 91 -7.74 -4.31 7.32
C ILE A 91 -7.78 -4.29 5.81
N VAL A 92 -8.92 -3.92 5.24
CA VAL A 92 -9.15 -3.76 3.81
C VAL A 92 -9.45 -2.28 3.54
N PRO A 93 -8.50 -1.52 2.96
CA PRO A 93 -8.79 -0.19 2.45
C PRO A 93 -9.82 -0.24 1.32
N GLU A 94 -10.62 0.81 1.21
CA GLU A 94 -11.50 1.01 0.05
C GLU A 94 -10.69 1.16 -1.24
N SER A 95 -11.25 0.68 -2.35
CA SER A 95 -10.56 0.68 -3.63
C SER A 95 -10.20 2.09 -4.09
N TYR A 96 -8.97 2.25 -4.59
CA TYR A 96 -8.43 3.50 -5.14
C TYR A 96 -8.43 4.70 -4.17
N LEU A 97 -8.47 4.43 -2.86
CA LEU A 97 -8.36 5.45 -1.83
C LEU A 97 -7.05 5.29 -1.07
N PHE A 98 -6.41 6.44 -0.83
CA PHE A 98 -5.16 6.57 -0.09
C PHE A 98 -5.28 7.70 0.93
N GLY A 99 -4.39 7.70 1.92
CA GLY A 99 -4.37 8.67 3.01
C GLY A 99 -4.06 8.02 4.35
N ASN A 100 -4.37 8.75 5.42
CA ASN A 100 -4.15 8.27 6.78
C ASN A 100 -5.49 8.01 7.49
N SER A 101 -5.51 7.00 8.35
CA SER A 101 -6.58 6.79 9.32
C SER A 101 -6.01 6.26 10.62
N GLU A 102 -6.42 6.82 11.76
CA GLU A 102 -6.29 6.17 13.04
C GLU A 102 -7.31 5.03 13.15
N ILE A 103 -6.84 3.82 13.44
CA ILE A 103 -7.67 2.65 13.72
C ILE A 103 -7.70 2.45 15.22
N SER A 104 -8.90 2.53 15.80
CA SER A 104 -9.14 2.34 17.24
C SER A 104 -9.84 1.01 17.48
N ILE A 105 -9.27 0.20 18.36
CA ILE A 105 -9.85 -1.05 18.83
C ILE A 105 -10.36 -0.83 20.24
N THR A 106 -11.56 -1.29 20.55
CA THR A 106 -12.14 -1.22 21.90
C THR A 106 -12.64 -2.59 22.33
N MET A 107 -12.29 -2.98 23.54
CA MET A 107 -12.78 -4.18 24.21
C MET A 107 -13.59 -3.81 25.44
N THR A 108 -14.73 -4.46 25.66
CA THR A 108 -15.51 -4.35 26.91
C THR A 108 -15.77 -5.73 27.47
N ASN A 109 -15.41 -5.96 28.73
CA ASN A 109 -15.64 -7.24 29.39
C ASN A 109 -17.02 -7.35 30.05
N VAL A 110 -17.33 -8.54 30.58
CA VAL A 110 -18.62 -8.84 31.26
C VAL A 110 -18.94 -7.92 32.44
N SER A 111 -17.94 -7.24 33.03
CA SER A 111 -18.15 -6.28 34.12
C SER A 111 -18.36 -4.84 33.62
N GLY A 112 -18.37 -4.64 32.29
CA GLY A 112 -18.54 -3.32 31.67
C GLY A 112 -17.27 -2.47 31.66
N LEU A 113 -16.11 -3.02 32.00
CA LEU A 113 -14.84 -2.31 31.97
C LEU A 113 -14.25 -2.35 30.57
N THR A 114 -13.73 -1.21 30.11
CA THR A 114 -13.23 -1.04 28.75
C THR A 114 -11.73 -0.81 28.70
N ALA A 115 -11.13 -1.28 27.61
CA ALA A 115 -9.78 -0.89 27.19
C ALA A 115 -9.78 -0.57 25.70
N SER A 116 -8.91 0.35 25.29
CA SER A 116 -8.76 0.74 23.90
C SER A 116 -7.29 0.90 23.54
N GLU A 117 -6.97 0.52 22.31
CA GLU A 117 -5.67 0.70 21.69
C GLU A 117 -5.88 1.28 20.30
N SER A 118 -5.03 2.23 19.90
CA SER A 118 -5.12 2.87 18.59
C SER A 118 -3.77 2.94 17.90
N PHE A 119 -3.78 2.82 16.57
CA PHE A 119 -2.58 2.97 15.76
C PHE A 119 -2.89 3.67 14.44
N MET A 120 -1.88 4.34 13.87
CA MET A 120 -1.99 4.99 12.58
C MET A 120 -1.83 3.98 11.44
N LEU A 121 -2.80 3.93 10.55
CA LEU A 121 -2.71 3.32 9.22
C LEU A 121 -2.39 4.40 8.19
N THR A 122 -1.39 4.14 7.35
CA THR A 122 -1.09 4.93 6.16
C THR A 122 -1.31 4.06 4.92
N VAL A 123 -2.29 4.42 4.11
CA VAL A 123 -2.53 3.82 2.80
C VAL A 123 -1.87 4.71 1.77
N VAL A 124 -0.91 4.19 1.04
CA VAL A 124 -0.18 4.95 0.01
C VAL A 124 -0.69 4.59 -1.37
N ASP A 125 -0.78 5.58 -2.24
CA ASP A 125 -1.13 5.41 -3.64
C ASP A 125 -0.15 4.43 -4.32
N ALA A 126 -0.69 3.41 -4.98
CA ALA A 126 0.10 2.42 -5.70
C ALA A 126 0.73 3.03 -6.96
N ALA A 127 0.09 4.04 -7.56
CA ALA A 127 0.61 4.77 -8.70
C ALA A 127 1.80 5.69 -8.35
N ALA A 128 2.03 5.97 -7.06
CA ALA A 128 3.14 6.81 -6.60
C ALA A 128 4.50 6.10 -6.57
N ARG A 129 4.61 4.84 -7.02
CA ARG A 129 5.88 4.11 -7.10
C ARG A 129 6.33 3.98 -8.55
N SER A 130 7.23 4.88 -8.97
CA SER A 130 8.00 4.72 -10.20
C SER A 130 9.17 3.76 -9.99
N ILE A 131 9.60 3.10 -11.07
CA ILE A 131 10.92 2.45 -11.10
C ILE A 131 11.97 3.55 -11.26
N SER A 132 12.96 3.58 -10.35
CA SER A 132 14.12 4.47 -10.48
C SER A 132 15.23 3.74 -11.23
N LEU A 133 15.69 4.32 -12.33
CA LEU A 133 16.89 3.89 -13.06
C LEU A 133 17.95 4.99 -12.84
N ASP A 134 19.05 4.65 -12.18
CA ASP A 134 20.15 5.56 -11.86
C ASP A 134 21.05 5.88 -13.07
N GLY A 135 20.82 5.19 -14.20
CA GLY A 135 21.53 5.40 -15.45
C GLY A 135 22.88 4.69 -15.52
N VAL A 136 23.22 3.88 -14.51
CA VAL A 136 24.41 3.04 -14.47
C VAL A 136 24.01 1.59 -14.78
N ASN A 137 23.97 1.26 -16.08
CA ASN A 137 23.69 -0.10 -16.58
C ASN A 137 22.31 -0.67 -16.19
N ASP A 138 21.31 0.18 -16.07
CA ASP A 138 19.94 -0.23 -15.81
C ASP A 138 19.23 -0.71 -17.08
N HIS A 139 18.81 -1.97 -17.09
CA HIS A 139 18.04 -2.53 -18.20
C HIS A 139 16.91 -3.41 -17.68
N VAL A 140 15.69 -3.13 -18.15
CA VAL A 140 14.57 -4.07 -18.06
C VAL A 140 14.51 -4.84 -19.37
N ILE A 141 15.04 -6.06 -19.37
CA ILE A 141 15.09 -6.91 -20.57
C ILE A 141 13.91 -7.88 -20.53
N TYR A 142 12.96 -7.71 -21.46
CA TYR A 142 11.95 -8.72 -21.72
C TYR A 142 12.45 -9.65 -22.83
N ASN A 143 12.71 -10.92 -22.49
CA ASN A 143 13.01 -12.07 -23.37
C ASN A 143 13.83 -11.78 -24.65
N THR A 144 15.02 -12.35 -24.79
CA THR A 144 15.90 -12.19 -25.96
C THR A 144 15.33 -12.72 -27.29
N HIS A 145 14.12 -13.30 -27.29
CA HIS A 145 13.38 -13.77 -28.46
C HIS A 145 12.00 -13.10 -28.52
N PHE A 146 11.96 -11.82 -28.85
CA PHE A 146 10.74 -11.18 -29.34
C PHE A 146 10.52 -11.66 -30.79
N SER A 147 9.77 -12.76 -30.94
CA SER A 147 9.51 -13.45 -32.21
C SER A 147 8.21 -13.03 -32.89
N GLU A 148 7.71 -11.83 -32.59
CA GLU A 148 6.61 -11.24 -33.32
C GLU A 148 7.13 -10.00 -34.02
N ASP A 149 7.46 -10.12 -35.30
CA ASP A 149 7.66 -8.96 -36.15
C ASP A 149 6.35 -8.16 -36.12
N PRO A 150 6.31 -6.94 -35.54
CA PRO A 150 5.10 -6.15 -35.52
C PRO A 150 4.75 -5.83 -36.98
N THR A 151 3.80 -6.57 -37.54
CA THR A 151 3.56 -6.60 -38.99
C THR A 151 2.84 -5.35 -39.48
N ASN A 152 2.24 -4.56 -38.58
CA ASN A 152 1.42 -3.39 -38.94
C ASN A 152 1.62 -2.16 -38.03
N ALA A 153 1.84 -2.32 -36.72
CA ALA A 153 2.04 -1.19 -35.80
C ALA A 153 2.63 -1.63 -34.45
N ILE A 154 3.30 -0.68 -33.76
CA ILE A 154 3.72 -0.79 -32.36
C ILE A 154 3.21 0.43 -31.59
N ALA A 155 2.78 0.23 -30.34
CA ALA A 155 2.40 1.30 -29.42
C ALA A 155 3.14 1.09 -28.09
N ILE A 156 3.73 2.17 -27.58
CA ILE A 156 4.45 2.20 -26.29
C ILE A 156 3.91 3.39 -25.51
N GLU A 157 3.55 3.15 -24.25
CA GLU A 157 3.06 4.18 -23.33
C GLU A 157 3.82 4.07 -22.00
N ALA A 158 4.32 5.20 -21.50
CA ALA A 158 4.97 5.28 -20.21
C ALA A 158 4.91 6.71 -19.66
N TRP A 159 4.71 6.84 -18.35
CA TRP A 159 4.94 8.09 -17.62
C TRP A 159 6.38 8.11 -17.13
N ILE A 160 7.21 8.97 -17.73
CA ILE A 160 8.65 9.00 -17.47
C ILE A 160 9.03 10.37 -16.90
N TYR A 161 9.73 10.35 -15.78
CA TYR A 161 10.36 11.53 -15.21
C TYR A 161 11.87 11.45 -15.39
N LEU A 162 12.45 12.38 -16.16
CA LEU A 162 13.88 12.43 -16.43
C LEU A 162 14.55 13.37 -15.42
N TYR A 163 15.41 12.85 -14.55
CA TYR A 163 16.04 13.61 -13.47
C TYR A 163 17.45 14.15 -13.81
N THR A 164 18.04 13.76 -14.94
CA THR A 164 19.37 14.22 -15.34
C THR A 164 19.35 14.96 -16.68
N ASN A 165 20.29 15.90 -16.83
CA ASN A 165 20.53 16.64 -18.07
C ASN A 165 21.59 15.96 -18.95
N THR A 166 21.91 14.70 -18.69
CA THR A 166 22.97 13.98 -19.39
C THR A 166 22.49 13.54 -20.78
N THR A 167 23.42 13.50 -21.72
CA THR A 167 23.21 13.15 -23.13
C THR A 167 22.57 11.77 -23.32
N ASP A 168 21.75 11.64 -24.37
CA ASP A 168 21.14 10.43 -24.95
C ASP A 168 20.68 9.37 -23.93
N MET A 169 19.41 9.44 -23.51
CA MET A 169 18.76 8.42 -22.67
C MET A 169 17.82 7.55 -23.49
N ALA A 170 18.14 6.27 -23.65
CA ALA A 170 17.26 5.31 -24.30
C ALA A 170 16.07 4.97 -23.40
N ILE A 171 14.85 5.22 -23.89
CA ILE A 171 13.59 4.83 -23.27
C ILE A 171 13.17 3.45 -23.77
N LEU A 172 13.40 3.18 -25.06
CA LEU A 172 13.24 1.88 -25.68
C LEU A 172 14.33 1.69 -26.73
N SER A 173 14.89 0.49 -26.80
CA SER A 173 15.76 0.05 -27.89
C SER A 173 15.37 -1.35 -28.33
N TYR A 174 15.11 -1.52 -29.62
CA TYR A 174 14.92 -2.81 -30.28
C TYR A 174 15.91 -2.93 -31.43
N GLY A 175 16.47 -4.13 -31.63
CA GLY A 175 17.54 -4.37 -32.62
C GLY A 175 18.94 -4.17 -32.06
N ASN A 176 19.94 -4.08 -32.93
CA ASN A 176 21.34 -3.86 -32.55
C ASN A 176 22.06 -2.98 -33.58
N GLU A 177 23.29 -2.59 -33.31
CA GLU A 177 24.04 -1.68 -34.19
C GLU A 177 24.26 -2.22 -35.62
N THR A 178 24.10 -3.52 -35.85
CA THR A 178 24.34 -4.19 -37.13
C THR A 178 23.05 -4.60 -37.87
N HIS A 179 21.87 -4.42 -37.27
CA HIS A 179 20.57 -4.79 -37.85
C HIS A 179 19.60 -3.61 -37.75
N ASP A 180 18.39 -3.82 -38.27
CA ASP A 180 17.31 -2.84 -38.15
C ASP A 180 17.02 -2.56 -36.68
N SER A 181 16.97 -1.28 -36.33
CA SER A 181 16.79 -0.86 -34.94
C SER A 181 15.78 0.26 -34.82
N ILE A 182 14.98 0.19 -33.76
CA ILE A 182 14.09 1.27 -33.34
C ILE A 182 14.60 1.74 -31.99
N VAL A 183 14.92 3.03 -31.90
CA VAL A 183 15.32 3.67 -30.64
C VAL A 183 14.40 4.85 -30.38
N LEU A 184 13.79 4.87 -29.20
CA LEU A 184 13.14 6.05 -28.65
C LEU A 184 14.06 6.61 -27.57
N GLU A 185 14.58 7.81 -27.79
CA GLU A 185 15.55 8.43 -26.90
C GLU A 185 15.17 9.87 -26.54
N HIS A 186 15.52 10.27 -25.32
CA HIS A 186 15.56 11.68 -24.97
C HIS A 186 16.95 12.23 -25.28
N LYS A 187 17.00 13.19 -26.22
CA LYS A 187 18.23 13.77 -26.74
C LYS A 187 18.09 15.28 -26.90
N ASN A 188 19.05 16.04 -26.36
CA ASN A 188 19.08 17.50 -26.46
C ASN A 188 17.73 18.17 -26.15
N TYR A 189 17.06 17.75 -25.06
CA TYR A 189 15.74 18.25 -24.63
C TYR A 189 14.57 17.94 -25.57
N ASN A 190 14.74 17.01 -26.50
CA ASN A 190 13.68 16.53 -27.38
C ASN A 190 13.51 15.02 -27.25
N MET A 191 12.30 14.57 -27.58
CA MET A 191 12.03 13.16 -27.81
C MET A 191 12.35 12.87 -29.28
N GLU A 192 13.28 11.95 -29.52
CA GLU A 192 13.66 11.52 -30.86
C GLU A 192 13.31 10.05 -31.04
N MET A 193 12.69 9.72 -32.18
CA MET A 193 12.58 8.34 -32.63
C MET A 193 13.48 8.13 -33.83
N ARG A 194 14.32 7.10 -33.73
CA ARG A 194 15.30 6.74 -34.75
C ARG A 194 14.95 5.37 -35.30
N LEU A 195 14.81 5.32 -36.62
CA LEU A 195 14.62 4.09 -37.37
C LEU A 195 15.89 3.85 -38.17
N LYS A 196 16.60 2.78 -37.86
CA LYS A 196 17.76 2.34 -38.64
C LYS A 196 17.38 1.11 -39.43
N ASN A 197 17.71 1.10 -40.72
CA ASN A 197 17.68 -0.11 -41.53
C ASN A 197 19.06 -0.31 -42.16
N GLY A 198 19.80 -1.33 -41.73
CA GLY A 198 21.14 -1.73 -42.21
C GLY A 198 22.15 -0.59 -42.43
N SER A 199 22.00 0.15 -43.54
CA SER A 199 22.88 1.22 -44.02
C SER A 199 22.27 2.64 -43.92
N ASN A 200 20.98 2.79 -43.65
CA ASN A 200 20.27 4.08 -43.62
C ASN A 200 19.74 4.36 -42.20
N THR A 201 19.86 5.61 -41.76
CA THR A 201 19.22 6.10 -40.52
C THR A 201 18.22 7.17 -40.90
N GLU A 202 16.94 6.93 -40.62
CA GLU A 202 15.88 7.92 -40.71
C GLU A 202 15.57 8.47 -39.32
N PHE A 203 15.34 9.78 -39.25
CA PHE A 203 15.08 10.50 -38.02
C PHE A 203 13.67 11.05 -38.07
N VAL A 204 12.85 10.68 -37.08
CA VAL A 204 11.59 11.36 -36.80
C VAL A 204 11.78 12.14 -35.50
N ASN A 205 11.98 13.45 -35.64
CA ASN A 205 12.07 14.34 -34.50
C ASN A 205 10.67 14.75 -34.07
N PHE A 206 10.25 14.30 -32.89
CA PHE A 206 9.09 14.86 -32.22
C PHE A 206 9.56 16.15 -31.53
N ARG A 207 9.37 17.28 -32.21
CA ARG A 207 9.62 18.58 -31.57
C ARG A 207 8.79 18.66 -30.29
N ASN A 208 9.42 19.07 -29.21
CA ASN A 208 8.73 19.45 -27.98
C ASN A 208 7.64 20.47 -28.36
N LEU A 209 6.37 20.04 -28.32
CA LEU A 209 5.26 20.98 -28.27
C LEU A 209 5.45 21.65 -26.92
N THR A 210 5.89 22.92 -26.94
CA THR A 210 5.89 23.74 -25.72
C THR A 210 4.55 23.52 -25.04
N ALA A 211 4.57 23.03 -23.80
CA ALA A 211 3.36 22.88 -23.01
C ALA A 211 2.56 24.18 -23.16
N ASP A 212 1.36 24.10 -23.72
CA ASP A 212 0.45 25.24 -23.70
C ASP A 212 0.36 25.70 -22.24
N GLU A 213 0.38 27.02 -22.03
CA GLU A 213 0.24 27.60 -20.70
C GLU A 213 -0.92 26.90 -19.99
N LEU A 214 -0.65 26.35 -18.79
CA LEU A 214 -1.67 25.73 -17.96
C LEU A 214 -2.90 26.64 -17.96
N PRO A 215 -4.10 26.14 -18.31
CA PRO A 215 -5.29 26.96 -18.34
C PRO A 215 -5.41 27.65 -16.99
N GLN A 216 -5.32 28.98 -17.00
CA GLN A 216 -5.51 29.78 -15.79
C GLN A 216 -6.93 29.48 -15.28
N GLU A 217 -7.03 29.02 -14.04
CA GLU A 217 -8.32 28.84 -13.38
C GLU A 217 -9.10 30.17 -13.46
N LYS A 218 -10.33 30.08 -13.93
CA LYS A 218 -11.29 31.20 -13.97
C LYS A 218 -12.07 31.29 -12.68
#